data_AF-A0A7D5S6W9-F1
#
_entry.id   AF-A0A7D5S6W9-F1
#
_cell.length_a   1.000
_cell.length_b   1.000
_cell.length_c   1.000
_cell.angle_alpha   90.00
_cell.angle_beta   90.00
_cell.angle_gamma   90.00
#
_symmetry.space_group_name_H-M   'P 1'
#
loop_
_entity.id
_entity.type
_entity.pdbx_description
1 polymer ?
#
loop_
_entity_poly.entity_id
_entity_poly.type
_entity_poly.pdbx_seq_one_letter_code
_entity_poly.pdbx_strand_id
1 'polypeptide(L)'
;MLGACQIQSNAYKVLALHHPDRLFTALIDHETESNLIFGLSMQSEIFSVQRPINKPFRFRGKKYLLCRPLAELLHDTTAKAELWTQGLKPLYGL
;
A
#
# COMPACT_ATOMS: atom_id res chain seq x y z
N MET A 1 -2.63 12.24 5.92
CA MET A 1 -3.06 10.86 6.25
C MET A 1 -1.94 10.03 6.83
N LEU A 2 -0.81 9.80 6.14
CA LEU A 2 0.31 9.03 6.72
C LEU A 2 0.89 9.65 8.01
N GLY A 3 0.93 10.99 8.12
CA GLY A 3 1.31 11.66 9.37
C GLY A 3 0.39 11.37 10.57
N ALA A 4 -0.86 10.99 10.33
CA ALA A 4 -1.78 10.56 11.39
C ALA A 4 -1.52 9.13 11.88
N CYS A 5 -0.72 8.35 11.13
CA CYS A 5 -0.30 7.02 11.53
C CYS A 5 0.89 7.02 12.50
N GLN A 6 1.38 8.19 12.93
CA GLN A 6 2.53 8.36 13.82
C GLN A 6 3.81 7.61 13.36
N ILE A 7 3.94 7.38 12.05
CA ILE A 7 5.09 6.69 11.48
C ILE A 7 6.29 7.64 11.52
N GLN A 8 7.38 7.21 12.15
CA GLN A 8 8.62 7.97 12.15
C GLN A 8 9.21 8.06 10.74
N SER A 9 9.87 9.16 10.40
CA SER A 9 10.43 9.38 9.05
C SER A 9 11.49 8.35 8.65
N ASN A 10 12.20 7.77 9.62
CA ASN A 10 13.16 6.68 9.43
C ASN A 10 12.52 5.28 9.43
N ALA A 11 11.22 5.17 9.72
CA ALA A 11 10.51 3.90 9.80
C ALA A 11 9.83 3.49 8.49
N TYR A 12 9.94 4.30 7.43
CA TYR A 12 9.42 3.98 6.11
C TYR A 12 10.37 4.39 4.99
N LYS A 13 10.25 3.70 3.86
CA LYS A 13 10.92 4.03 2.60
C LYS A 13 9.86 4.24 1.53
N VAL A 14 10.01 5.28 0.71
CA VAL A 14 9.15 5.51 -0.45
C VAL A 14 9.90 5.07 -1.69
N LEU A 15 9.26 4.25 -2.51
CA LEU A 15 9.77 3.79 -3.79
C LEU A 15 8.79 4.20 -4.88
N ALA A 16 9.25 5.02 -5.81
CA ALA A 16 8.51 5.33 -7.03
C ALA A 16 8.97 4.38 -8.12
N LEU A 17 8.04 3.56 -8.62
CA LEU A 17 8.30 2.60 -9.70
C LEU A 17 7.56 3.06 -10.95
N HIS A 18 8.30 3.37 -12.00
CA HIS A 18 7.74 3.77 -13.30
C HIS A 18 7.48 2.57 -14.23
N HIS A 19 8.03 1.40 -13.87
CA HIS A 19 8.01 0.18 -14.66
C HIS A 19 7.47 -0.98 -13.79
N PRO A 20 6.26 -1.50 -14.07
CA PRO A 20 5.61 -2.54 -13.24
C PRO A 20 6.42 -3.83 -13.12
N ASP A 21 7.20 -4.17 -14.15
CA ASP A 21 8.10 -5.32 -14.21
C ASP A 21 9.17 -5.32 -13.10
N ARG A 22 9.52 -4.14 -12.56
CA ARG A 22 10.49 -4.01 -11.47
C ARG A 22 9.87 -4.12 -10.08
N LEU A 23 8.54 -4.19 -9.97
CA LEU A 23 7.85 -4.23 -8.69
C LEU A 23 8.26 -5.45 -7.87
N PHE A 24 8.37 -6.62 -8.49
CA PHE A 24 8.72 -7.83 -7.77
C PHE A 24 10.13 -7.75 -7.16
N THR A 25 11.12 -7.30 -7.93
CA THR A 25 12.49 -7.09 -7.45
C THR A 25 12.55 -6.03 -6.36
N ALA A 26 11.86 -4.90 -6.55
CA ALA A 26 11.82 -3.83 -5.56
C ALA A 26 11.15 -4.26 -4.24
N LEU A 27 10.13 -5.12 -4.29
CA LEU A 27 9.52 -5.70 -3.11
C LEU A 27 10.51 -6.61 -2.36
N ILE A 28 11.25 -7.47 -3.06
CA ILE A 28 12.25 -8.34 -2.42
C ILE A 28 13.33 -7.53 -1.72
N ASP A 29 13.86 -6.50 -2.38
CA ASP A 29 15.04 -5.77 -1.89
C ASP A 29 14.69 -4.79 -0.75
N HIS A 30 13.42 -4.40 -0.63
CA HIS A 30 13.02 -3.27 0.20
C HIS A 30 11.74 -3.50 1.02
N GLU A 31 11.25 -4.74 1.16
CA GLU A 31 10.07 -4.99 2.00
C GLU A 31 10.31 -4.56 3.45
N THR A 32 9.29 -3.96 4.02
CA THR A 32 9.22 -3.64 5.45
C THR A 32 8.12 -4.45 6.12
N GLU A 33 7.95 -4.31 7.44
CA GLU A 33 6.86 -4.97 8.20
C GLU A 33 5.47 -4.64 7.66
N SER A 34 5.28 -3.40 7.21
CA SER A 34 4.08 -2.91 6.53
C SER A 34 4.45 -2.27 5.21
N ASN A 35 3.75 -2.62 4.12
CA ASN A 35 4.03 -2.15 2.76
C ASN A 35 2.75 -1.54 2.15
N LEU A 36 2.84 -0.31 1.64
CA LEU A 36 1.74 0.36 0.96
C LEU A 36 2.09 0.47 -0.52
N ILE A 37 1.19 0.01 -1.39
CA ILE A 37 1.42 0.00 -2.83
C ILE A 37 0.29 0.76 -3.51
N PHE A 38 0.61 1.89 -4.12
CA PHE A 38 -0.35 2.74 -4.81
C PHE A 38 -0.37 2.46 -6.31
N GLY A 39 -1.57 2.30 -6.88
CA GLY A 39 -1.77 2.19 -8.32
C GLY A 39 -1.43 0.84 -8.93
N LEU A 40 -1.29 -0.20 -8.12
CA LEU A 40 -1.18 -1.57 -8.63
C LEU A 40 -2.57 -2.10 -8.99
N SER A 41 -2.66 -2.75 -10.16
CA SER A 41 -3.84 -3.49 -10.60
C SER A 41 -4.27 -4.56 -9.56
N MET A 42 -5.58 -4.75 -9.38
CA MET A 42 -6.12 -5.81 -8.51
C MET A 42 -5.74 -7.22 -8.97
N GLN A 43 -5.52 -7.39 -10.28
CA GLN A 43 -4.93 -8.60 -10.85
C GLN A 43 -3.42 -8.38 -10.88
N SER A 44 -2.78 -8.77 -9.79
CA SER A 44 -1.33 -8.76 -9.67
C SER A 44 -0.85 -10.20 -9.65
N GLU A 45 -0.15 -10.61 -10.71
CA GLU A 45 0.49 -11.91 -10.79
C GLU A 45 1.44 -12.15 -9.60
N ILE A 46 2.05 -11.06 -9.08
CA ILE A 46 2.95 -11.05 -7.93
C ILE A 46 2.29 -11.62 -6.68
N PHE A 47 1.02 -11.28 -6.43
CA PHE A 47 0.29 -11.76 -5.25
C PHE A 47 -0.50 -13.03 -5.53
N SER A 48 -0.49 -13.50 -6.79
CA SER A 48 -1.14 -14.69 -7.32
C SER A 48 -2.63 -14.84 -6.95
N VAL A 49 -3.26 -13.74 -6.51
CA VAL A 49 -4.62 -13.66 -6.00
C VAL A 49 -5.13 -12.24 -6.22
N GLN A 50 -6.41 -12.10 -6.54
CA GLN A 50 -7.08 -10.80 -6.54
C GLN A 50 -7.17 -10.25 -5.11
N ARG A 51 -6.41 -9.19 -4.82
CA ARG A 51 -6.43 -8.55 -3.50
C ARG A 51 -7.32 -7.30 -3.53
N PRO A 52 -8.26 -7.17 -2.58
CA PRO A 52 -9.10 -5.98 -2.50
C PRO A 52 -8.26 -4.74 -2.20
N ILE A 53 -8.57 -3.65 -2.92
CA ILE A 53 -8.02 -2.32 -2.64
C ILE A 53 -8.52 -1.86 -1.26
N ASN A 54 -7.71 -1.06 -0.56
CA ASN A 54 -8.01 -0.47 0.74
C ASN A 54 -8.28 -1.50 1.86
N LYS A 55 -7.89 -2.76 1.69
CA LYS A 55 -8.00 -3.79 2.73
C LYS A 55 -6.65 -4.45 2.99
N PRO A 56 -6.12 -4.37 4.21
CA PRO A 56 -4.84 -4.99 4.54
C PRO A 56 -4.89 -6.51 4.40
N PHE A 57 -3.77 -7.09 3.97
CA PHE A 57 -3.57 -8.53 3.89
C PHE A 57 -2.14 -8.90 4.26
N ARG A 58 -1.91 -10.20 4.47
CA ARG A 58 -0.57 -10.74 4.69
C ARG A 58 -0.06 -11.46 3.46
N PHE A 59 1.20 -11.25 3.14
CA PHE A 59 1.92 -11.97 2.11
C PHE A 59 3.36 -12.20 2.61
N ARG A 60 3.82 -13.45 2.57
CA ARG A 60 5.15 -13.86 3.10
C ARG A 60 5.44 -13.38 4.53
N GLY A 61 4.40 -13.30 5.37
CA GLY A 61 4.53 -12.86 6.77
C GLY A 61 4.48 -11.35 6.99
N LYS A 62 4.60 -10.53 5.95
CA LYS A 62 4.51 -9.06 6.04
C LYS A 62 3.10 -8.55 5.74
N LYS A 63 2.79 -7.36 6.24
CA LYS A 63 1.51 -6.69 5.98
C LYS A 63 1.60 -5.87 4.70
N TYR A 64 0.56 -5.94 3.89
CA TYR A 64 0.43 -5.21 2.63
C TYR A 64 -0.92 -4.51 2.57
N LEU A 65 -0.93 -3.35 1.93
CA LEU A 65 -2.13 -2.60 1.58
C LEU A 65 -2.02 -2.14 0.13
N LEU A 66 -2.92 -2.62 -0.74
CA LEU A 66 -3.06 -2.09 -2.08
C LEU A 66 -3.97 -0.86 -2.03
N CYS A 67 -3.53 0.22 -2.67
CA CYS A 67 -4.20 1.50 -2.70
C CYS A 67 -4.48 1.90 -4.15
N ARG A 68 -5.51 2.74 -4.35
CA ARG A 68 -5.71 3.44 -5.63
C ARG A 68 -4.49 4.30 -5.98
N PRO A 69 -4.29 4.68 -7.26
CA PRO A 69 -3.26 5.64 -7.65
C PRO A 69 -3.34 6.93 -6.83
N LEU A 70 -2.17 7.51 -6.50
CA LEU A 70 -2.11 8.77 -5.76
C LEU A 70 -2.84 9.91 -6.48
N ALA A 71 -2.80 9.95 -7.81
CA ALA A 71 -3.49 10.94 -8.63
C ALA A 71 -5.02 10.91 -8.42
N GLU A 72 -5.62 9.72 -8.32
CA GLU A 72 -7.04 9.56 -8.03
C GLU A 72 -7.36 9.98 -6.60
N LEU A 73 -6.51 9.57 -5.65
CA LEU A 73 -6.68 9.91 -4.25
C LEU A 73 -6.56 11.40 -3.98
N LEU A 74 -5.82 12.18 -4.78
CA LEU A 74 -5.64 13.62 -4.54
C LEU A 74 -6.96 14.41 -4.58
N HIS A 75 -7.87 14.03 -5.49
CA HIS A 75 -9.08 14.79 -5.77
C HIS A 75 -10.36 14.17 -5.18
N ASP A 76 -10.32 12.91 -4.73
CA ASP A 76 -11.49 12.20 -4.20
C ASP A 76 -11.46 12.06 -2.66
N THR A 77 -12.24 12.91 -1.98
CA THR A 77 -12.37 12.88 -0.51
C THR A 77 -12.97 11.57 0.01
N THR A 78 -13.90 10.96 -0.73
CA THR A 78 -14.52 9.69 -0.35
C THR A 78 -13.49 8.57 -0.40
N ALA A 79 -12.70 8.51 -1.47
CA ALA A 79 -11.62 7.53 -1.59
C ALA A 79 -10.53 7.71 -0.52
N LYS A 80 -10.21 8.96 -0.14
CA LYS A 80 -9.32 9.24 1.01
C LYS A 80 -9.89 8.68 2.32
N ALA A 81 -11.18 8.93 2.58
CA ALA A 81 -11.85 8.44 3.79
C ALA A 81 -11.93 6.92 3.85
N GLU A 82 -12.18 6.27 2.70
CA GLU A 82 -12.18 4.82 2.55
C GLU A 82 -10.79 4.23 2.83
N LEU A 83 -9.74 4.77 2.19
CA LEU A 83 -8.34 4.38 2.44
C LEU A 83 -7.97 4.51 3.91
N TRP A 84 -8.39 5.59 4.57
CA TRP A 84 -8.15 5.79 5.99
C TRP A 84 -8.85 4.73 6.84
N THR A 85 -10.15 4.55 6.64
CA THR A 85 -11.02 3.76 7.52
C THR A 85 -10.82 2.26 7.33
N GLN A 86 -10.70 1.80 6.08
CA GLN A 86 -10.59 0.37 5.76
C GLN A 86 -9.13 -0.07 5.62
N GLY A 87 -8.23 0.83 5.23
CA GLY A 87 -6.85 0.52 4.91
C GLY A 87 -5.87 0.86 6.04
N LEU A 88 -5.61 2.16 6.23
CA LEU A 88 -4.53 2.65 7.10
C LEU A 88 -4.77 2.37 8.57
N LYS A 89 -5.99 2.63 9.08
CA LYS A 89 -6.33 2.35 10.48
C LYS A 89 -6.13 0.87 10.83
N PRO A 90 -6.69 -0.10 10.09
CA PRO A 90 -6.48 -1.51 10.39
C PRO A 90 -5.05 -1.99 10.17
N LEU A 91 -4.30 -1.40 9.22
CA LEU A 91 -2.90 -1.76 8.97
C LEU A 91 -2.01 -1.47 10.19
N TYR A 92 -2.22 -0.30 10.81
CA TYR A 92 -1.42 0.21 11.93
C TYR A 92 -2.06 0.02 13.31
N GLY A 93 -3.30 -0.48 13.39
CA GLY A 93 -4.00 -0.73 14.66
C GLY A 93 -4.48 0.54 15.35
N LEU A 94 -5.00 1.51 14.57
CA LEU A 94 -5.49 2.82 15.01
C LEU A 94 -7.02 2.91 14.99
#